data_AF-Q0CQC0-F1
#
_entry.id   AF-Q0CQC0-F1
#
_cell.length_a   1.000
_cell.length_b   1.000
_cell.length_c   1.000
_cell.angle_alpha   90.00
_cell.angle_beta   90.00
_cell.angle_gamma   90.00
#
_symmetry.space_group_name_H-M   'P 1'
#
loop_
_entity.id
_entity.type
_entity.pdbx_description
1 polymer ?
#
loop_
_entity_poly.entity_id
_entity_poly.type
_entity_poly.pdbx_seq_one_letter_code
_entity_poly.pdbx_strand_id
1 'polypeptide(L)'
;MRLAEDMEVAEATRTGQSRVDLLLGGHDHEVVRRFGGDTNTDPATIEQSHNNEDIRTDGFIRDAQGDIRIIKSGTDWRGLSLVRMMVEKDEKGSMNVSSVEVRQWSNIEGAASLVSIPTSGISALLDSIHSRVDALVQKPLLHSGTSLDGRGSVVRSEETNLGNMLANAVRAFYDTDIAFFNSGSIRCDQVLGPTIPNGSPLRLSIREPSAGQKNQRWNPTARHGKLNRRYASGRTLPPDSRSTPGGHLGTKVGTSRLRDVPRPAWYTAAED
;
A
#
# COMPACT_ATOMS: atom_id res chain seq x y z
N MET A 1 12.03 -0.29 -10.88
CA MET A 1 11.91 -1.27 -11.97
C MET A 1 11.23 -2.49 -11.38
N ARG A 2 10.22 -3.05 -12.05
CA ARG A 2 9.58 -4.29 -11.61
C ARG A 2 10.52 -5.45 -11.89
N LEU A 3 10.27 -6.58 -11.24
CA LEU A 3 11.11 -7.75 -11.34
C LEU A 3 11.33 -8.21 -12.79
N ALA A 4 10.30 -8.20 -13.62
CA ALA A 4 10.41 -8.58 -15.02
C ALA A 4 11.47 -7.75 -15.77
N GLU A 5 11.43 -6.43 -15.60
CA GLU A 5 12.40 -5.54 -16.24
C GLU A 5 13.79 -5.66 -15.59
N ASP A 6 13.89 -5.88 -14.27
CA ASP A 6 15.18 -6.16 -13.62
C ASP A 6 15.82 -7.43 -14.19
N MET A 7 15.02 -8.45 -14.51
CA MET A 7 15.49 -9.70 -15.13
C MET A 7 15.98 -9.48 -16.57
N GLU A 8 15.26 -8.67 -17.36
CA GLU A 8 15.70 -8.29 -18.71
C GLU A 8 17.06 -7.57 -18.66
N VAL A 9 17.23 -6.63 -17.73
CA VAL A 9 18.50 -5.93 -17.54
C VAL A 9 19.60 -6.89 -17.09
N ALA A 10 19.32 -7.75 -16.10
CA ALA A 10 20.31 -8.70 -15.56
C ALA A 10 20.88 -9.63 -16.65
N GLU A 11 20.02 -10.09 -17.56
CA GLU A 11 20.41 -10.95 -18.67
C GLU A 11 21.14 -10.16 -19.76
N ALA A 12 20.63 -8.98 -20.15
CA ALA A 12 21.28 -8.11 -21.13
C ALA A 12 22.70 -7.69 -20.71
N THR A 13 22.94 -7.56 -19.40
CA THR A 13 24.24 -7.21 -18.83
C THR A 13 24.98 -8.42 -18.22
N ARG A 14 24.66 -9.65 -18.65
CA ARG A 14 25.30 -10.86 -18.12
C ARG A 14 26.78 -10.97 -18.49
N THR A 15 27.15 -10.50 -19.67
CA THR A 15 28.52 -10.56 -20.18
C THR A 15 28.88 -9.28 -20.92
N GLY A 16 30.12 -9.17 -21.39
CA GLY A 16 30.59 -8.03 -22.16
C GLY A 16 31.09 -6.86 -21.30
N GLN A 17 31.38 -5.74 -21.96
CA GLN A 17 32.00 -4.57 -21.34
C GLN A 17 31.05 -3.80 -20.41
N SER A 18 29.74 -3.97 -20.57
CA SER A 18 28.69 -3.37 -19.74
C SER A 18 28.13 -4.38 -18.72
N ARG A 19 28.93 -5.37 -18.32
CA ARG A 19 28.53 -6.39 -17.34
C ARG A 19 28.09 -5.74 -16.04
N VAL A 20 26.98 -6.24 -15.47
CA VAL A 20 26.51 -5.89 -14.13
C VAL A 20 26.36 -7.18 -13.32
N ASP A 21 27.14 -7.31 -12.26
CA ASP A 21 27.18 -8.52 -11.43
C ASP A 21 25.93 -8.69 -10.55
N LEU A 22 25.40 -7.59 -10.00
CA LEU A 22 24.29 -7.61 -9.07
C LEU A 22 23.38 -6.40 -9.27
N LEU A 23 22.08 -6.64 -9.35
CA LEU A 23 21.04 -5.62 -9.34
C LEU A 23 20.34 -5.58 -7.98
N LEU A 24 20.40 -4.43 -7.32
CA LEU A 24 19.63 -4.14 -6.11
C LEU A 24 18.34 -3.43 -6.53
N GLY A 25 17.25 -4.19 -6.62
CA GLY A 25 15.97 -3.74 -7.15
C GLY A 25 15.00 -3.23 -6.09
N GLY A 26 13.78 -2.89 -6.54
CA GLY A 26 12.70 -2.42 -5.68
C GLY A 26 11.36 -2.40 -6.41
N HIS A 27 10.48 -1.45 -6.10
CA HIS A 27 9.18 -1.17 -6.74
C HIS A 27 8.08 -2.24 -6.57
N ASP A 28 8.39 -3.53 -6.51
CA ASP A 28 7.37 -4.58 -6.35
C ASP A 28 6.87 -4.75 -4.91
N HIS A 29 7.54 -4.13 -3.95
CA HIS A 29 7.26 -4.21 -2.51
C HIS A 29 7.49 -5.59 -1.88
N GLU A 30 8.04 -6.55 -2.63
CA GLU A 30 8.32 -7.92 -2.17
C GLU A 30 9.81 -8.16 -1.87
N VAL A 31 10.07 -9.16 -1.01
CA VAL A 31 11.42 -9.70 -0.83
C VAL A 31 11.67 -10.70 -1.95
N VAL A 32 12.73 -10.48 -2.72
CA VAL A 32 13.03 -11.30 -3.90
C VAL A 32 14.52 -11.56 -3.97
N ARG A 33 14.87 -12.77 -4.42
CA ARG A 33 16.18 -13.07 -5.00
C ARG A 33 16.04 -13.89 -6.27
N ARG A 34 16.88 -13.59 -7.26
CA ARG A 34 16.95 -14.35 -8.52
C ARG A 34 18.37 -14.75 -8.84
N PHE A 35 18.52 -15.99 -9.26
CA PHE A 35 19.77 -16.56 -9.74
C PHE A 35 19.92 -16.36 -11.24
N GLY A 36 21.15 -16.43 -11.73
CA GLY A 36 21.45 -16.38 -13.15
C GLY A 36 20.72 -17.51 -13.91
N GLY A 37 19.88 -17.15 -14.87
CA GLY A 37 19.07 -18.08 -15.64
C GLY A 37 17.68 -18.37 -15.07
N ASP A 38 17.29 -17.77 -13.94
CA ASP A 38 15.90 -17.80 -13.50
C ASP A 38 14.98 -17.12 -14.53
N THR A 39 13.74 -17.60 -14.64
CA THR A 39 12.73 -17.15 -15.61
C THR A 39 11.42 -16.72 -14.95
N ASN A 40 11.26 -16.94 -13.64
CA ASN A 40 10.05 -16.55 -12.90
C ASN A 40 10.03 -15.03 -12.64
N THR A 41 9.14 -14.33 -13.34
CA THR A 41 8.94 -12.88 -13.25
C THR A 41 7.94 -12.46 -12.16
N ASP A 42 7.32 -13.40 -11.45
CA ASP A 42 6.38 -13.09 -10.37
C ASP A 42 7.13 -12.64 -9.10
N PRO A 43 6.99 -11.38 -8.68
CA PRO A 43 7.66 -10.87 -7.48
C PRO A 43 7.12 -11.48 -6.18
N ALA A 44 5.92 -12.07 -6.18
CA ALA A 44 5.39 -12.76 -5.01
C ALA A 44 6.17 -14.04 -4.68
N THR A 45 6.91 -14.60 -5.65
CA THR A 45 7.81 -15.74 -5.43
C THR A 45 9.19 -15.26 -5.00
N ILE A 46 9.62 -15.58 -3.77
CA ILE A 46 10.90 -15.11 -3.20
C ILE A 46 12.08 -15.68 -3.99
N GLU A 47 12.09 -17.00 -4.24
CA GLU A 47 13.14 -17.75 -4.96
C GLU A 47 12.48 -18.74 -5.91
N GLN A 48 12.97 -18.83 -7.15
CA GLN A 48 12.43 -19.78 -8.12
C GLN A 48 12.56 -21.24 -7.61
N SER A 49 11.59 -22.07 -7.98
CA SER A 49 11.54 -23.51 -7.64
C SER A 49 11.34 -23.83 -6.15
N HIS A 50 11.08 -22.84 -5.30
CA HIS A 50 10.77 -23.02 -3.89
C HIS A 50 9.43 -22.37 -3.54
N ASN A 51 8.65 -23.01 -2.68
CA ASN A 51 7.53 -22.31 -2.07
C ASN A 51 8.04 -21.40 -0.98
N ASN A 52 7.44 -20.21 -0.84
CA ASN A 52 7.86 -19.25 0.16
C ASN A 52 7.79 -19.82 1.59
N GLU A 53 6.80 -20.68 1.88
CA GLU A 53 6.61 -21.31 3.19
C GLU A 53 7.77 -22.24 3.58
N ASP A 54 8.43 -22.86 2.60
CA ASP A 54 9.53 -23.80 2.83
C ASP A 54 10.84 -23.08 3.17
N ILE A 55 10.98 -21.82 2.76
CA ILE A 55 12.21 -21.03 2.92
C ILE A 55 12.05 -19.86 3.88
N ARG A 56 10.83 -19.59 4.36
CA ARG A 56 10.51 -18.48 5.27
C ARG A 56 10.05 -18.98 6.64
N THR A 57 10.76 -18.60 7.68
CA THR A 57 10.40 -18.88 9.07
C THR A 57 10.46 -17.60 9.89
N ASP A 58 9.34 -17.21 10.52
CA ASP A 58 9.24 -16.00 11.35
C ASP A 58 9.78 -14.71 10.69
N GLY A 59 9.62 -14.61 9.37
CA GLY A 59 10.09 -13.48 8.58
C GLY A 59 11.57 -13.56 8.17
N PHE A 60 12.35 -14.52 8.68
CA PHE A 60 13.67 -14.85 8.14
C PHE A 60 13.53 -15.68 6.87
N ILE A 61 14.34 -15.38 5.86
CA ILE A 61 14.45 -16.17 4.63
C ILE A 61 15.77 -16.95 4.70
N ARG A 62 15.69 -18.28 4.54
CA ARG A 62 16.84 -19.20 4.53
C ARG A 62 17.99 -18.62 3.71
N ASP A 63 19.18 -18.57 4.29
CA ASP A 63 20.39 -18.07 3.61
C ASP A 63 20.58 -18.74 2.24
N ALA A 64 21.06 -17.97 1.26
CA ALA A 64 21.39 -18.49 -0.06
C ALA A 64 22.74 -17.98 -0.54
N GLN A 65 23.37 -18.78 -1.39
CA GLN A 65 24.66 -18.49 -1.99
C GLN A 65 24.69 -18.95 -3.45
N GLY A 66 25.38 -18.21 -4.31
CA GLY A 66 25.66 -18.63 -5.68
C GLY A 66 25.68 -17.47 -6.66
N ASP A 67 25.29 -17.75 -7.91
CA ASP A 67 25.12 -16.75 -8.99
C ASP A 67 23.83 -15.94 -8.79
N ILE A 68 23.71 -15.23 -7.67
CA ILE A 68 22.55 -14.38 -7.38
C ILE A 68 22.75 -13.04 -8.10
N ARG A 69 21.82 -12.71 -8.99
CA ARG A 69 21.90 -11.55 -9.88
C ARG A 69 20.95 -10.42 -9.49
N ILE A 70 19.87 -10.70 -8.78
CA ILE A 70 18.88 -9.71 -8.36
C ILE A 70 18.53 -9.92 -6.90
N ILE A 71 18.48 -8.84 -6.12
CA ILE A 71 18.03 -8.84 -4.72
C ILE A 71 17.08 -7.66 -4.50
N LYS A 72 15.93 -7.92 -3.86
CA LYS A 72 14.97 -6.90 -3.37
C LYS A 72 14.63 -7.15 -1.91
N SER A 73 14.43 -6.08 -1.16
CA SER A 73 14.27 -6.13 0.31
C SER A 73 12.87 -5.77 0.80
N GLY A 74 11.83 -5.87 -0.05
CA GLY A 74 10.46 -5.52 0.34
C GLY A 74 10.19 -4.00 0.37
N THR A 75 9.31 -3.58 1.28
CA THR A 75 8.87 -2.18 1.45
C THR A 75 8.75 -1.79 2.91
N ASP A 76 8.56 -0.48 3.16
CA ASP A 76 8.16 0.10 4.45
C ASP A 76 9.11 -0.22 5.61
N TRP A 77 10.41 -0.40 5.30
CA TRP A 77 11.44 -0.80 6.28
C TRP A 77 11.15 -2.10 7.03
N ARG A 78 10.23 -2.93 6.52
CA ARG A 78 9.91 -4.24 7.11
C ARG A 78 10.93 -5.28 6.70
N GLY A 79 11.43 -5.21 5.47
CA GLY A 79 12.45 -6.16 5.00
C GLY A 79 13.87 -5.62 5.10
N LEU A 80 14.83 -6.54 5.18
CA LEU A 80 16.26 -6.26 5.24
C LEU A 80 17.01 -7.35 4.48
N SER A 81 17.98 -6.97 3.66
CA SER A 81 18.89 -7.91 3.01
C SER A 81 20.32 -7.57 3.40
N LEU A 82 21.04 -8.54 3.97
CA LEU A 82 22.48 -8.49 4.16
C LEU A 82 23.12 -9.25 3.01
N VAL A 83 23.91 -8.55 2.21
CA VAL A 83 24.57 -9.09 1.01
C VAL A 83 26.07 -9.12 1.25
N ARG A 84 26.69 -10.28 1.05
CA ARG A 84 28.15 -10.44 1.02
C ARG A 84 28.54 -10.88 -0.38
N MET A 85 29.44 -10.13 -1.00
CA MET A 85 29.95 -10.41 -2.34
C MET A 85 31.41 -10.86 -2.24
N MET A 86 31.72 -11.99 -2.85
CA MET A 86 33.09 -12.49 -3.00
C MET A 86 33.60 -12.04 -4.37
N VAL A 87 34.72 -11.30 -4.37
CA VAL A 87 35.28 -10.71 -5.59
C VAL A 87 36.66 -11.30 -5.84
N GLU A 88 36.86 -11.79 -7.05
CA GLU A 88 38.10 -12.40 -7.51
C GLU A 88 38.66 -11.61 -8.70
N LYS A 89 39.99 -11.63 -8.82
CA LYS A 89 40.69 -11.01 -9.93
C LYS A 89 41.07 -12.07 -10.94
N ASP A 90 40.65 -11.90 -12.18
CA ASP A 90 41.04 -12.80 -13.26
C ASP A 90 42.51 -12.59 -13.69
N GLU A 91 43.02 -13.49 -14.54
CA GLU A 91 44.39 -13.44 -15.08
C GLU A 91 44.69 -12.16 -15.87
N LYS A 92 43.66 -11.50 -16.41
CA LYS A 92 43.77 -10.24 -17.18
C LYS A 92 43.67 -9.01 -16.28
N GLY A 93 43.47 -9.23 -14.98
CA GLY A 93 43.37 -8.21 -13.96
C GLY A 93 41.99 -7.60 -13.77
N SER A 94 40.95 -8.14 -14.42
CA SER A 94 39.56 -7.71 -14.24
C SER A 94 39.00 -8.29 -12.96
N MET A 95 38.24 -7.48 -12.22
CA MET A 95 37.52 -7.94 -11.02
C MET A 95 36.19 -8.54 -11.43
N ASN A 96 35.87 -9.70 -10.87
CA ASN A 96 34.62 -10.41 -11.12
C ASN A 96 34.04 -10.88 -9.78
N VAL A 97 32.72 -10.81 -9.64
CA VAL A 97 32.05 -11.42 -8.48
C VAL A 97 32.00 -12.93 -8.72
N SER A 98 32.63 -13.71 -7.84
CA SER A 98 32.66 -15.18 -7.92
C SER A 98 31.47 -15.83 -7.22
N SER A 99 30.93 -15.17 -6.19
CA SER A 99 29.77 -15.65 -5.44
C SER A 99 29.09 -14.51 -4.67
N VAL A 100 27.78 -14.59 -4.56
CA VAL A 100 26.97 -13.72 -3.70
C VAL A 100 26.30 -14.57 -2.64
N GLU A 101 26.51 -14.19 -1.38
CA GLU A 101 25.79 -14.72 -0.22
C GLU A 101 24.74 -13.69 0.21
N VAL A 102 23.51 -14.14 0.43
CA VAL A 102 22.42 -13.28 0.88
C VAL A 102 21.70 -13.87 2.08
N ARG A 103 21.49 -13.01 3.09
CA ARG A 103 20.61 -13.25 4.22
C ARG A 103 19.50 -12.22 4.19
N GLN A 104 18.24 -12.66 4.16
CA GLN A 104 17.10 -11.73 4.05
C GLN A 104 16.09 -11.93 5.16
N TRP A 105 15.42 -10.83 5.52
CA TRP A 105 14.22 -10.82 6.33
C TRP A 105 13.11 -10.11 5.56
N SER A 106 11.91 -10.67 5.57
CA SER A 106 10.69 -10.00 5.14
C SER A 106 10.01 -9.21 6.26
N ASN A 107 10.37 -9.47 7.52
CA ASN A 107 9.93 -8.70 8.67
C ASN A 107 11.03 -8.64 9.74
N ILE A 108 11.70 -7.50 9.86
CA ILE A 108 12.76 -7.26 10.83
C ILE A 108 12.24 -7.11 12.26
N GLU A 109 10.94 -6.85 12.49
CA GLU A 109 10.41 -6.83 13.86
C GLU A 109 10.61 -8.19 14.57
N GLY A 110 10.51 -9.29 13.82
CA GLY A 110 10.82 -10.63 14.32
C GLY A 110 12.32 -10.87 14.54
N ALA A 111 13.18 -10.07 13.90
CA ALA A 111 14.64 -10.12 14.01
C ALA A 111 15.21 -9.12 15.02
N ALA A 112 14.44 -8.11 15.41
CA ALA A 112 14.85 -6.97 16.24
C ALA A 112 15.32 -7.37 17.65
N SER A 113 15.03 -8.60 18.09
CA SER A 113 15.59 -9.16 19.32
C SER A 113 17.12 -9.35 19.29
N LEU A 114 17.76 -9.21 18.11
CA LEU A 114 19.18 -9.57 17.92
C LEU A 114 20.17 -8.41 18.03
N VAL A 115 19.73 -7.14 18.08
CA VAL A 115 20.68 -6.01 18.09
C VAL A 115 20.23 -4.88 19.01
N SER A 116 20.90 -4.75 20.16
CA SER A 116 20.84 -3.53 20.99
C SER A 116 21.89 -2.55 20.48
N ILE A 117 21.52 -1.66 19.57
CA ILE A 117 22.38 -0.54 19.16
C ILE A 117 22.03 0.66 20.04
N PRO A 118 22.98 1.20 20.84
CA PRO A 118 22.76 2.46 21.53
C PRO A 118 22.62 3.58 20.49
N THR A 119 21.41 4.08 20.33
CA THR A 119 20.98 5.04 19.30
C THR A 119 20.58 6.38 19.90
N SER A 120 21.14 6.75 21.06
CA SER A 120 20.69 7.92 21.83
C SER A 120 20.65 9.23 21.01
N GLY A 121 21.65 9.47 20.15
CA GLY A 121 21.67 10.64 19.26
C GLY A 121 20.62 10.59 18.15
N ILE A 122 20.36 9.41 17.58
CA ILE A 122 19.35 9.22 16.52
C ILE A 122 17.94 9.33 17.11
N SER A 123 17.70 8.72 18.25
CA SER A 123 16.39 8.78 18.94
C SER A 123 16.02 10.21 19.30
N ALA A 124 16.96 10.99 19.86
CA ALA A 124 16.71 12.39 20.19
C ALA A 124 16.39 13.25 18.95
N LEU A 125 17.06 13.00 17.83
CA LEU A 125 16.78 13.67 16.56
C LEU A 125 15.39 13.29 16.02
N LEU A 126 15.05 12.00 16.04
CA LEU A 126 13.73 11.50 15.62
C LEU A 126 12.61 12.11 16.47
N ASP A 127 12.78 12.14 17.79
CA ASP A 127 11.80 12.75 18.71
C ASP A 127 11.61 14.24 18.44
N SER A 128 12.69 14.98 18.14
CA SER A 128 12.61 16.39 17.76
C SER A 128 11.83 16.60 16.46
N ILE A 129 12.11 15.79 15.43
CA ILE A 129 11.39 15.85 14.15
C ILE A 129 9.91 15.50 14.35
N HIS A 130 9.64 14.41 15.07
CA HIS A 130 8.28 13.96 15.36
C HIS A 130 7.49 15.04 16.07
N SER A 131 8.06 15.66 17.11
CA SER A 131 7.38 16.71 17.89
C SER A 131 7.04 17.93 17.04
N ARG A 132 7.94 18.34 16.13
CA ARG A 132 7.69 19.48 15.23
C ARG A 132 6.56 19.22 14.25
N VAL A 133 6.52 18.02 13.66
CA VAL A 133 5.45 17.67 12.73
C VAL A 133 4.14 17.46 13.47
N ASP A 134 4.16 16.76 14.62
CA ASP A 134 2.99 16.53 15.47
C ASP A 134 2.28 17.85 15.78
N ALA A 135 3.02 18.91 16.13
CA ALA A 135 2.46 20.23 16.40
C ALA A 135 1.68 20.83 15.20
N LEU A 136 2.01 20.47 13.96
CA LEU A 136 1.34 20.94 12.75
C LEU A 136 0.11 20.12 12.38
N VAL A 137 0.02 18.87 12.86
CA VAL A 137 -0.97 17.88 12.40
C VAL A 137 -2.02 17.50 13.44
N GLN A 138 -2.07 18.20 14.59
CA GLN A 138 -3.01 17.90 15.67
C GLN A 138 -4.47 18.22 15.35
N LYS A 139 -4.77 18.98 14.30
CA LYS A 139 -6.15 19.38 13.98
C LYS A 139 -7.01 18.13 13.70
N PRO A 140 -8.12 17.95 14.42
CA PRO A 140 -9.13 16.94 14.10
C PRO A 140 -9.55 17.00 12.63
N LEU A 141 -9.52 15.87 11.92
CA LEU A 141 -10.02 15.79 10.56
C LEU A 141 -11.48 15.34 10.51
N LEU A 142 -11.77 14.18 11.09
CA LEU A 142 -13.12 13.60 11.09
C LEU A 142 -13.31 12.58 12.21
N HIS A 143 -14.57 12.28 12.49
CA HIS A 143 -14.95 11.09 13.25
C HIS A 143 -15.59 10.06 12.33
N SER A 144 -15.27 8.78 12.55
CA SER A 144 -15.88 7.65 11.84
C SER A 144 -16.55 6.69 12.82
N GLY A 145 -17.77 6.26 12.50
CA GLY A 145 -18.47 5.20 13.23
C GLY A 145 -18.04 3.79 12.84
N THR A 146 -17.24 3.65 11.79
CA THR A 146 -16.76 2.36 11.26
C THR A 146 -15.26 2.39 11.00
N SER A 147 -14.61 1.23 10.99
CA SER A 147 -13.22 1.14 10.53
C SER A 147 -13.10 1.51 9.04
N LEU A 148 -12.04 2.20 8.63
CA LEU A 148 -11.74 2.55 7.24
C LEU A 148 -10.55 1.72 6.73
N ASP A 149 -10.73 0.98 5.65
CA ASP A 149 -9.70 0.09 5.11
C ASP A 149 -8.82 0.81 4.08
N GLY A 150 -7.58 1.08 4.48
CA GLY A 150 -6.55 1.69 3.64
C GLY A 150 -5.34 0.81 3.40
N ARG A 151 -5.48 -0.52 3.58
CA ARG A 151 -4.41 -1.48 3.28
C ARG A 151 -4.07 -1.46 1.80
N GLY A 152 -2.79 -1.33 1.48
CA GLY A 152 -2.33 -1.12 0.11
C GLY A 152 -2.69 -2.26 -0.85
N SER A 153 -2.72 -3.49 -0.36
CA SER A 153 -3.11 -4.69 -1.13
C SER A 153 -4.59 -4.71 -1.50
N VAL A 154 -5.44 -4.15 -0.63
CA VAL A 154 -6.90 -4.14 -0.78
C VAL A 154 -7.34 -2.99 -1.68
N VAL A 155 -6.91 -1.76 -1.37
CA VAL A 155 -7.33 -0.56 -2.14
C VAL A 155 -6.96 -0.63 -3.62
N ARG A 156 -5.96 -1.44 -3.98
CA ARG A 156 -5.51 -1.62 -5.38
C ARG A 156 -6.24 -2.73 -6.13
N SER A 157 -6.92 -3.62 -5.43
CA SER A 157 -7.56 -4.81 -6.02
C SER A 157 -9.08 -4.76 -5.94
N GLU A 158 -9.64 -4.02 -4.98
CA GLU A 158 -11.08 -3.91 -4.78
C GLU A 158 -11.48 -2.56 -4.19
N GLU A 159 -12.79 -2.29 -4.22
CA GLU A 159 -13.38 -1.09 -3.64
C GLU A 159 -13.30 -1.12 -2.11
N THR A 160 -12.88 -0.01 -1.49
CA THR A 160 -12.87 0.12 -0.03
C THR A 160 -13.68 1.32 0.44
N ASN A 161 -14.17 1.24 1.68
CA ASN A 161 -14.90 2.34 2.28
C ASN A 161 -14.03 3.59 2.49
N LEU A 162 -12.71 3.46 2.68
CA LEU A 162 -11.80 4.60 2.68
C LEU A 162 -11.73 5.26 1.29
N GLY A 163 -11.61 4.46 0.22
CA GLY A 163 -11.65 4.96 -1.15
C GLY A 163 -12.95 5.71 -1.45
N ASN A 164 -14.08 5.14 -1.04
CA ASN A 164 -15.40 5.76 -1.19
C ASN A 164 -15.51 7.08 -0.42
N MET A 165 -15.00 7.13 0.81
CA MET A 165 -14.97 8.35 1.61
C MET A 165 -14.16 9.45 0.91
N LEU A 166 -12.98 9.12 0.39
CA LEU A 166 -12.11 10.08 -0.32
C LEU A 166 -12.75 10.58 -1.62
N ALA A 167 -13.34 9.68 -2.42
CA ALA A 167 -14.07 10.07 -3.63
C ALA A 167 -15.26 10.99 -3.31
N ASN A 168 -16.03 10.67 -2.25
CA ASN A 168 -17.12 11.54 -1.78
C ASN A 168 -16.63 12.90 -1.30
N ALA A 169 -15.48 12.97 -0.63
CA ALA A 169 -14.88 14.24 -0.21
C ALA A 169 -14.49 15.11 -1.41
N VAL A 170 -13.87 14.53 -2.44
CA VAL A 170 -13.55 15.23 -3.70
C VAL A 170 -14.81 15.74 -4.36
N ARG A 171 -15.84 14.89 -4.48
CA ARG A 171 -17.10 15.28 -5.12
C ARG A 171 -17.82 16.39 -4.35
N ALA A 172 -17.81 16.35 -3.01
CA ALA A 172 -18.40 17.41 -2.19
C ALA A 172 -17.61 18.73 -2.27
N PHE A 173 -16.29 18.67 -2.35
CA PHE A 173 -15.44 19.87 -2.45
C PHE A 173 -15.61 20.60 -3.79
N TYR A 174 -15.69 19.84 -4.89
CA TYR A 174 -15.83 20.39 -6.24
C TYR A 174 -17.28 20.51 -6.74
N ASP A 175 -18.26 20.12 -5.92
CA ASP A 175 -19.70 20.09 -6.27
C ASP A 175 -19.96 19.39 -7.61
N THR A 176 -19.49 18.16 -7.74
CA THR A 176 -19.62 17.35 -8.97
C THR A 176 -20.39 16.06 -8.73
N ASP A 177 -20.96 15.50 -9.79
CA ASP A 177 -21.73 14.25 -9.73
C ASP A 177 -20.83 13.01 -9.59
N ILE A 178 -19.61 13.07 -10.16
CA ILE A 178 -18.69 11.93 -10.26
C ILE A 178 -17.30 12.36 -9.81
N ALA A 179 -16.66 11.52 -8.99
CA ALA A 179 -15.26 11.67 -8.60
C ALA A 179 -14.54 10.32 -8.66
N PHE A 180 -13.27 10.37 -9.06
CA PHE A 180 -12.35 9.24 -9.01
C PHE A 180 -11.23 9.54 -8.03
N PHE A 181 -10.78 8.52 -7.31
CA PHE A 181 -9.60 8.62 -6.45
C PHE A 181 -8.66 7.47 -6.76
N ASN A 182 -7.41 7.79 -7.14
CA ASN A 182 -6.43 6.77 -7.46
C ASN A 182 -5.97 6.07 -6.17
N SER A 183 -6.11 4.74 -6.11
CA SER A 183 -5.73 3.97 -4.92
C SER A 183 -4.23 3.98 -4.64
N GLY A 184 -3.40 4.23 -5.66
CA GLY A 184 -1.96 4.49 -5.49
C GLY A 184 -1.64 5.75 -4.69
N SER A 185 -2.60 6.64 -4.45
CA SER A 185 -2.45 7.80 -3.55
C SER A 185 -2.81 7.49 -2.09
N ILE A 186 -3.42 6.34 -1.81
CA ILE A 186 -3.71 5.88 -0.44
C ILE A 186 -2.49 5.13 0.09
N ARG A 187 -1.87 5.67 1.15
CA ARG A 187 -0.54 5.23 1.64
C ARG A 187 -0.48 4.91 3.13
N CYS A 188 -1.61 4.83 3.82
CA CYS A 188 -1.62 4.53 5.25
C CYS A 188 -1.32 3.05 5.56
N ASP A 189 -1.54 2.14 4.59
CA ASP A 189 -1.30 0.69 4.68
C ASP A 189 -1.85 0.01 5.94
N GLN A 190 -3.02 0.47 6.41
CA GLN A 190 -3.61 -0.01 7.65
C GLN A 190 -5.13 0.15 7.64
N VAL A 191 -5.77 -0.50 8.61
CA VAL A 191 -7.18 -0.28 8.93
C VAL A 191 -7.27 0.80 10.01
N LEU A 192 -7.85 1.95 9.68
CA LEU A 192 -8.11 3.03 10.64
C LEU A 192 -9.36 2.66 11.44
N GLY A 193 -9.25 2.51 12.76
CA GLY A 193 -10.37 2.10 13.61
C GLY A 193 -11.46 3.17 13.74
N PRO A 194 -12.66 2.79 14.22
CA PRO A 194 -13.73 3.75 14.51
C PRO A 194 -13.34 4.68 15.67
N THR A 195 -13.82 5.91 15.62
CA THR A 195 -13.60 6.96 16.64
C THR A 195 -14.85 7.28 17.46
N ILE A 196 -15.96 6.56 17.21
CA ILE A 196 -17.25 6.70 17.91
C ILE A 196 -17.65 5.30 18.42
N PRO A 197 -18.22 5.17 19.63
CA PRO A 197 -18.55 6.23 20.61
C PRO A 197 -17.36 6.63 21.50
N ASN A 198 -16.23 5.93 21.42
CA ASN A 198 -15.14 5.95 22.41
C ASN A 198 -14.15 7.14 22.31
N GLY A 199 -14.41 8.13 21.45
CA GLY A 199 -13.61 9.37 21.39
C GLY A 199 -12.41 9.37 20.43
N SER A 200 -11.68 10.49 20.49
CA SER A 200 -10.55 10.97 19.66
C SER A 200 -10.74 10.96 18.14
N PRO A 201 -10.81 12.13 17.47
CA PRO A 201 -10.98 12.21 16.01
C PRO A 201 -9.78 11.61 15.29
N LEU A 202 -10.00 11.17 14.04
CA LEU A 202 -8.89 10.87 13.14
C LEU A 202 -8.08 12.16 12.93
N ARG A 203 -6.78 12.04 13.13
CA ARG A 203 -5.78 13.10 12.91
C ARG A 203 -4.73 12.56 11.95
N LEU A 204 -4.03 13.46 11.29
CA LEU A 204 -2.80 13.10 10.60
C LEU A 204 -1.77 12.72 11.68
N SER A 205 -1.21 11.52 11.59
CA SER A 205 -0.12 11.05 12.45
C SER A 205 1.03 10.61 11.57
N ILE A 206 2.23 11.03 11.96
CA ILE A 206 3.48 10.54 11.37
C ILE A 206 4.17 9.50 12.26
N ARG A 207 3.62 9.26 13.46
CA ARG A 207 4.04 8.15 14.32
C ARG A 207 3.24 6.92 13.96
N GLU A 208 3.89 5.76 14.01
CA GLU A 208 3.15 4.51 14.05
C GLU A 208 2.22 4.50 15.28
N PRO A 209 1.01 3.93 15.16
CA PRO A 209 0.15 3.76 16.30
C PRO A 209 0.87 2.92 17.35
N SER A 210 0.86 3.41 18.60
CA SER A 210 1.42 2.69 19.74
C SER A 210 0.87 1.25 19.82
N ALA A 211 1.61 0.32 20.43
CA ALA A 211 1.25 -1.11 20.47
C ALA A 211 -0.18 -1.40 20.99
N GLY A 212 -0.78 -0.49 21.77
CA GLY A 212 -2.17 -0.57 22.24
C GLY A 212 -3.25 -0.03 21.28
N GLN A 213 -2.87 0.62 20.19
CA GLN A 213 -3.72 1.05 19.07
C GLN A 213 -3.55 0.18 17.82
N LYS A 214 -2.88 -0.99 17.92
CA LYS A 214 -2.81 -2.00 16.86
C LYS A 214 -4.23 -2.53 16.57
N ASN A 215 -4.98 -1.77 15.76
CA ASN A 215 -6.24 -2.23 15.18
C ASN A 215 -5.94 -3.50 14.40
N GLN A 216 -6.77 -4.52 14.66
CA GLN A 216 -6.63 -5.91 14.25
C GLN A 216 -5.65 -6.14 13.08
N ARG A 217 -4.46 -6.62 13.45
CA ARG A 217 -3.47 -7.15 12.50
C ARG A 217 -4.15 -8.23 11.67
N TRP A 218 -4.24 -8.03 10.36
CA TRP A 218 -4.91 -8.96 9.45
C TRP A 218 -4.30 -10.35 9.57
N ASN A 219 -5.14 -11.34 9.84
CA ASN A 219 -4.79 -12.75 9.90
C ASN A 219 -5.25 -13.42 8.58
N PRO A 220 -4.34 -13.92 7.73
CA PRO A 220 -4.69 -14.56 6.46
C PRO A 220 -5.58 -15.81 6.60
N THR A 221 -5.67 -16.39 7.81
CA THR A 221 -6.43 -17.61 8.08
C THR A 221 -7.89 -17.37 8.50
N ALA A 222 -8.33 -16.13 8.66
CA ALA A 222 -9.72 -15.82 9.00
C ALA A 222 -10.63 -16.11 7.79
N ARG A 223 -11.30 -17.27 7.82
CA ARG A 223 -12.30 -17.65 6.82
C ARG A 223 -13.33 -16.53 6.67
N HIS A 224 -13.47 -16.04 5.44
CA HIS A 224 -14.51 -15.07 5.09
C HIS A 224 -15.87 -15.67 5.44
N GLY A 225 -16.52 -15.10 6.46
CA GLY A 225 -17.93 -15.35 6.70
C GLY A 225 -18.70 -14.94 5.45
N LYS A 226 -19.50 -15.86 4.91
CA LYS A 226 -20.32 -15.65 3.71
C LYS A 226 -21.13 -14.36 3.85
N LEU A 227 -20.73 -13.31 3.15
CA LEU A 227 -21.56 -12.13 2.95
C LEU A 227 -22.74 -12.54 2.08
N ASN A 228 -23.94 -12.48 2.66
CA ASN A 228 -25.20 -12.74 1.99
C ASN A 228 -25.35 -11.81 0.77
N ARG A 229 -25.30 -12.39 -0.44
CA ARG A 229 -25.87 -11.76 -1.64
C ARG A 229 -27.38 -11.62 -1.43
N ARG A 230 -27.83 -10.44 -1.02
CA ARG A 230 -29.21 -10.00 -1.24
C ARG A 230 -29.22 -8.54 -1.70
N TYR A 231 -28.92 -8.34 -2.97
CA TYR A 231 -29.48 -7.25 -3.76
C TYR A 231 -29.62 -7.73 -5.20
N ALA A 232 -30.72 -8.43 -5.47
CA ALA A 232 -31.28 -8.64 -6.81
C ALA A 232 -32.66 -9.29 -6.67
N SER A 233 -33.69 -8.48 -6.44
CA SER A 233 -35.05 -8.81 -6.89
C SER A 233 -35.78 -7.51 -7.20
N GLY A 234 -36.35 -7.46 -8.39
CA GLY A 234 -36.81 -6.25 -9.04
C GLY A 234 -37.99 -5.59 -8.33
N ARG A 235 -38.06 -4.28 -8.48
CA ARG A 235 -39.33 -3.56 -8.45
C ARG A 235 -39.53 -2.91 -9.82
N THR A 236 -40.60 -3.35 -10.45
CA THR A 236 -41.21 -2.88 -11.68
C THR A 236 -41.56 -1.40 -11.59
N LEU A 237 -41.25 -0.66 -12.66
CA LEU A 237 -41.78 0.69 -12.89
C LEU A 237 -43.27 0.58 -13.25
N PRO A 238 -44.15 1.50 -12.80
CA PRO A 238 -45.57 1.50 -13.18
C PRO A 238 -45.76 2.02 -14.62
N PRO A 239 -46.87 1.64 -15.30
CA PRO A 239 -47.05 1.87 -16.73
C PRO A 239 -47.51 3.30 -17.06
N ASP A 240 -47.05 3.77 -18.22
CA ASP A 240 -47.50 4.98 -18.92
C ASP A 240 -49.02 4.99 -19.18
N SER A 241 -49.67 6.10 -18.87
CA SER A 241 -50.99 6.45 -19.42
C SER A 241 -50.84 7.57 -20.45
N ARG A 242 -51.19 7.26 -21.71
CA ARG A 242 -51.33 8.23 -22.79
C ARG A 242 -52.65 8.99 -22.65
N SER A 243 -52.59 10.32 -22.76
CA SER A 243 -53.64 11.13 -23.40
C SER A 243 -53.00 12.33 -24.11
N THR A 244 -53.35 12.53 -25.38
CA THR A 244 -52.96 13.64 -26.28
C THR A 244 -54.12 14.66 -26.39
N PRO A 245 -54.03 15.76 -27.17
CA PRO A 245 -52.94 16.73 -27.37
C PRO A 245 -53.43 18.20 -27.22
N GLY A 246 -52.51 19.17 -27.05
CA GLY A 246 -52.88 20.58 -27.20
C GLY A 246 -51.75 21.60 -27.00
N GLY A 247 -51.34 22.26 -28.09
CA GLY A 247 -51.15 23.72 -28.13
C GLY A 247 -49.82 24.35 -27.66
N HIS A 248 -49.05 24.78 -28.66
CA HIS A 248 -48.27 26.02 -28.76
C HIS A 248 -46.96 26.29 -27.97
N LEU A 249 -45.93 26.56 -28.80
CA LEU A 249 -44.78 27.46 -28.70
C LEU A 249 -44.51 28.19 -27.37
N GLY A 250 -43.24 28.09 -26.92
CA GLY A 250 -42.65 29.07 -26.01
C GLY A 250 -41.27 28.68 -25.50
N THR A 251 -40.21 29.06 -26.22
CA THR A 251 -38.85 29.12 -25.70
C THR A 251 -38.76 30.11 -24.54
N LYS A 252 -38.43 29.63 -23.33
CA LYS A 252 -37.88 30.46 -22.26
C LYS A 252 -36.81 29.70 -21.49
N VAL A 253 -35.57 30.15 -21.66
CA VAL A 253 -34.44 29.85 -20.79
C VAL A 253 -34.72 30.52 -19.44
N GLY A 254 -34.91 29.72 -18.40
CA GLY A 254 -35.11 30.17 -17.02
C GLY A 254 -33.93 29.77 -16.16
N THR A 255 -33.08 30.73 -15.82
CA THR A 255 -32.08 30.61 -14.76
C THR A 255 -32.78 30.60 -13.40
N SER A 256 -32.99 29.43 -12.81
CA SER A 256 -33.43 29.32 -11.41
C SER A 256 -32.25 28.91 -10.53
N ARG A 257 -31.84 29.82 -9.64
CA ARG A 257 -30.94 29.56 -8.52
C ARG A 257 -31.49 28.38 -7.70
N LEU A 258 -30.83 27.23 -7.73
CA LEU A 258 -31.01 26.17 -6.74
C LEU A 258 -30.23 26.58 -5.49
N ARG A 259 -30.86 27.38 -4.63
CA ARG A 259 -30.53 27.37 -3.21
C ARG A 259 -31.28 26.19 -2.59
N ASP A 260 -30.62 25.57 -1.62
CA ASP A 260 -31.16 24.59 -0.67
C ASP A 260 -31.24 23.14 -1.16
N VAL A 261 -30.07 22.51 -1.31
CA VAL A 261 -29.91 21.06 -1.16
C VAL A 261 -29.58 20.77 0.31
N PRO A 262 -30.30 19.86 1.00
CA PRO A 262 -30.04 19.58 2.41
C PRO A 262 -28.66 18.94 2.61
N ARG A 263 -27.91 19.43 3.61
CA ARG A 263 -26.61 18.87 3.99
C ARG A 263 -26.78 17.41 4.49
N PRO A 264 -25.86 16.48 4.17
CA PRO A 264 -25.90 15.12 4.69
C PRO A 264 -25.79 15.07 6.21
N ALA A 265 -26.52 14.16 6.86
CA ALA A 265 -26.65 14.03 8.32
C ALA A 265 -25.34 13.71 9.09
N TRP A 266 -24.22 13.50 8.41
CA TRP A 266 -22.91 13.23 9.02
C TRP A 266 -21.98 14.45 9.03
N TYR A 267 -22.41 15.59 8.48
CA TYR A 267 -21.62 16.81 8.45
C TYR A 267 -22.01 17.75 9.61
N THR A 268 -21.29 17.67 10.72
CA THR A 268 -21.22 18.75 11.72
C THR A 268 -19.89 19.48 11.53
N ALA A 269 -19.95 20.71 11.02
CA ALA A 269 -18.81 21.61 11.08
C ALA A 269 -18.51 21.89 12.56
N ALA A 270 -17.27 21.63 12.99
CA ALA A 270 -16.79 22.19 14.23
C ALA A 270 -16.61 23.69 14.00
N GLU A 271 -17.57 24.49 14.46
CA GLU A 271 -17.38 25.93 14.66
C GLU A 271 -16.52 26.15 15.92
N ASP A 272 -15.71 27.20 15.88
CA ASP A 272 -14.53 27.50 16.71
C ASP A 272 -14.72 27.39 18.24
#